data_AF-A0A0T5Z884-F1
#
_entry.id   AF-A0A0T5Z884-F1
#
_cell.length_a   1.000
_cell.length_b   1.000
_cell.length_c   1.000
_cell.angle_alpha   90.00
_cell.angle_beta   90.00
_cell.angle_gamma   90.00
#
_symmetry.space_group_name_H-M   'P 1'
#
loop_
_entity.id
_entity.type
_entity.pdbx_description
1 polymer ?
#
loop_
_entity_poly.entity_id
_entity_poly.type
_entity_poly.pdbx_seq_one_letter_code
_entity_poly.pdbx_strand_id
1 'polypeptide(L)' 'VTIGMDRVEFHKPICKGTILRFDTTEVERGTSSCRYRVEVFADDLDTGSEQPVFTTQVSFVCLDDGGRKTPIPTK' A
#
# COMPACT_ATOMS: atom_id res chain seq x y z
N VAL A 1 -11.80 -1.73 5.49
CA VAL A 1 -11.17 -3.08 5.37
C VAL A 1 -10.53 -3.24 3.99
N THR A 2 -9.53 -4.11 3.85
CA THR A 2 -8.93 -4.46 2.54
C THR A 2 -9.83 -5.43 1.78
N ILE A 3 -10.08 -5.17 0.50
CA ILE A 3 -10.92 -6.03 -0.36
C ILE A 3 -10.16 -6.59 -1.56
N GLY A 4 -8.99 -6.05 -1.87
CA GLY A 4 -8.18 -6.49 -3.00
C GLY A 4 -6.78 -5.90 -2.95
N MET A 5 -5.85 -6.64 -3.53
CA MET A 5 -4.47 -6.23 -3.73
C MET A 5 -4.02 -6.78 -5.08
N ASP A 6 -3.35 -5.95 -5.87
CA ASP A 6 -2.77 -6.36 -7.14
C ASP A 6 -1.63 -7.36 -6.92
N ARG A 7 -1.21 -8.01 -8.01
CA ARG A 7 -0.06 -8.91 -7.98
C ARG A 7 1.17 -8.17 -7.45
N VAL A 8 1.87 -8.79 -6.50
CA VAL A 8 3.16 -8.33 -6.00
C VAL A 8 4.24 -9.23 -6.60
N GLU A 9 5.22 -8.63 -7.26
CA GLU A 9 6.36 -9.33 -7.84
C GLU A 9 7.65 -8.81 -7.20
N PHE A 10 8.38 -9.69 -6.52
CA PHE A 10 9.69 -9.38 -5.96
C PHE A 10 10.77 -9.80 -6.94
N HIS A 11 11.40 -8.83 -7.59
CA HIS A 11 12.53 -9.11 -8.50
C HIS A 11 13.85 -9.34 -7.77
N LYS A 12 13.94 -8.95 -6.49
CA LYS A 12 15.12 -9.14 -5.63
C LYS A 12 14.69 -9.62 -4.24
N PRO A 13 15.49 -10.48 -3.59
CA PRO A 13 15.20 -10.94 -2.24
C PRO A 13 15.36 -9.78 -1.24
N ILE A 14 14.47 -9.72 -0.25
CA ILE A 14 14.62 -8.87 0.93
C ILE A 14 15.29 -9.71 2.01
N CYS A 15 16.46 -9.27 2.47
CA CYS A 15 17.22 -9.95 3.51
C CYS A 15 16.68 -9.63 4.90
N LYS A 16 16.95 -10.51 5.86
CA LYS A 16 16.67 -10.22 7.27
C LYS A 16 17.47 -8.99 7.70
N GLY A 17 16.80 -8.03 8.35
CA GLY A 17 17.41 -6.79 8.81
C GLY A 17 17.28 -5.62 7.84
N THR A 18 16.75 -5.84 6.63
CA THR A 18 16.40 -4.76 5.72
C THR A 18 15.27 -3.90 6.29
N ILE A 19 15.47 -2.59 6.31
CA ILE A 19 14.41 -1.63 6.63
C ILE A 19 13.64 -1.33 5.34
N LEU A 20 12.32 -1.38 5.41
CA LEU A 20 11.45 -1.06 4.28
C LEU A 20 10.77 0.29 4.51
N ARG A 21 10.80 1.14 3.50
CA ARG A 21 10.00 2.36 3.43
C ARG A 21 8.83 2.14 2.48
N PHE A 22 7.64 2.53 2.92
CA PHE A 22 6.43 2.46 2.14
C PHE A 22 5.97 3.88 1.83
N ASP A 23 5.85 4.20 0.55
CA ASP A 23 5.17 5.41 0.10
C ASP A 23 3.77 5.04 -0.40
N THR A 24 2.75 5.72 0.10
CA THR A 24 1.36 5.40 -0.20
C THR A 24 0.63 6.62 -0.71
N THR A 25 0.14 6.54 -1.94
CA THR A 25 -0.60 7.63 -2.59
C THR A 25 -2.00 7.15 -2.96
N GLU A 26 -3.03 7.93 -2.62
CA GLU A 26 -4.38 7.66 -3.08
C GLU A 26 -4.48 7.90 -4.58
N VAL A 27 -4.87 6.88 -5.35
CA VAL A 27 -4.98 6.97 -6.81
C VAL A 27 -6.42 7.00 -7.30
N GLU A 28 -7.36 6.50 -6.51
CA GLU A 28 -8.78 6.48 -6.85
C GLU A 28 -9.64 6.52 -5.59
N ARG A 29 -10.69 7.35 -5.60
CA ARG A 29 -11.70 7.44 -4.55
C ARG A 29 -13.09 7.33 -5.14
N GLY A 30 -13.80 6.28 -4.77
CA GLY A 30 -15.23 6.12 -5.00
C GLY A 30 -16.05 6.55 -3.78
N THR A 31 -17.34 6.21 -3.76
CA THR A 31 -18.23 6.56 -2.65
C THR A 31 -17.83 5.87 -1.34
N SER A 32 -17.68 4.54 -1.37
CA SER A 32 -17.31 3.72 -0.20
C SER A 32 -15.98 2.99 -0.39
N SER A 33 -15.28 3.20 -1.50
CA SER A 33 -14.04 2.50 -1.84
C SER A 33 -12.91 3.48 -2.15
N CYS A 34 -11.69 3.11 -1.79
CA CYS A 34 -10.49 3.83 -2.19
C CYS A 34 -9.42 2.85 -2.65
N ARG A 35 -8.57 3.27 -3.59
CA ARG A 35 -7.41 2.53 -4.03
C ARG A 35 -6.16 3.36 -3.77
N TYR A 36 -5.17 2.74 -3.15
CA TYR A 36 -3.85 3.32 -2.93
C TYR A 36 -2.83 2.62 -3.80
N ARG A 37 -1.96 3.40 -4.44
CA ARG A 37 -0.69 2.89 -4.94
C ARG A 37 0.30 2.88 -3.78
N VAL A 38 0.96 1.74 -3.61
CA VAL A 38 1.99 1.53 -2.58
C VAL A 38 3.30 1.24 -3.30
N GLU A 39 4.29 2.09 -3.09
CA GLU A 39 5.65 1.93 -3.58
C GLU A 39 6.55 1.56 -2.40
N VAL A 40 7.26 0.44 -2.53
CA VAL A 40 8.07 -0.12 -1.46
C VAL A 40 9.53 -0.02 -1.82
N PHE A 41 10.31 0.54 -0.89
CA PHE A 41 11.74 0.73 -1.00
C PHE A 41 12.45 -0.04 0.10
N ALA A 42 13.63 -0.55 -0.19
CA ALA A 42 14.53 -1.16 0.78
C ALA A 42 15.72 -0.24 1.02
N ASP A 43 15.98 0.05 2.29
CA ASP A 43 17.14 0.85 2.68
C ASP A 43 18.36 -0.05 2.76
N ASP A 44 19.43 0.40 2.14
CA ASP A 44 20.78 -0.08 2.39
C ASP A 44 21.34 0.71 3.57
N LEU A 45 21.45 0.04 4.72
CA LEU A 45 21.94 0.63 5.97
C LEU A 45 23.41 1.04 5.91
N ASP A 46 24.20 0.42 5.02
CA ASP A 46 25.63 0.70 4.91
C ASP A 46 25.88 1.92 4.01
N THR A 47 25.06 2.11 2.98
CA THR A 47 25.21 3.21 2.00
C THR A 47 24.24 4.37 2.23
N GLY A 48 23.19 4.18 3.02
CA GLY A 48 22.10 5.14 3.20
C GLY A 48 21.24 5.34 1.94
N SER A 49 21.39 4.47 0.94
CA SER A 49 20.64 4.55 -0.32
C SER A 49 19.38 3.71 -0.26
N GLU A 50 18.33 4.17 -0.93
CA GLU A 50 17.06 3.44 -1.03
C GLU A 50 16.93 2.81 -2.42
N GLN A 51 16.47 1.56 -2.47
CA GLN A 51 16.25 0.83 -3.71
C GLN A 51 14.78 0.42 -3.84
N PRO A 52 14.09 0.69 -4.97
CA PRO A 52 12.73 0.24 -5.18
C PRO A 52 12.68 -1.29 -5.23
N VAL A 53 11.73 -1.88 -4.50
CA VAL A 53 11.52 -3.32 -4.40
C VAL A 53 10.36 -3.75 -5.29
N PHE A 54 9.19 -3.16 -5.07
CA PHE A 54 7.99 -3.43 -5.85
C PHE A 54 6.97 -2.29 -5.70
N THR A 55 5.99 -2.27 -6.60
CA THR A 55 4.81 -1.42 -6.53
C THR A 55 3.58 -2.30 -6.58
N THR A 56 2.55 -1.97 -5.79
CA THR A 56 1.25 -2.66 -5.85
C THR A 56 0.12 -1.65 -5.64
N GLN A 57 -1.10 -2.03 -5.99
CA GLN A 57 -2.29 -1.28 -5.62
C GLN A 57 -3.11 -2.06 -4.61
N VAL A 58 -3.57 -1.37 -3.57
CA VAL A 58 -4.41 -1.95 -2.52
C VAL A 58 -5.76 -1.24 -2.53
N SER A 59 -6.83 -2.01 -2.64
CA SER A 59 -8.21 -1.52 -2.62
C SER A 59 -8.86 -1.77 -1.27
N PHE A 60 -9.50 -0.73 -0.75
CA PHE A 60 -10.22 -0.76 0.50
C PHE A 60 -11.69 -0.40 0.30
N VAL A 61 -12.51 -0.85 1.24
CA VAL A 61 -13.90 -0.42 1.39
C VAL A 61 -14.13 0.07 2.82
N CYS A 62 -14.81 1.20 2.95
CA CYS A 62 -15.27 1.79 4.19
C CYS A 62 -16.58 1.12 4.62
N LEU A 63 -16.62 0.66 5.87
CA LEU A 63 -17.77 0.00 6.48
C LEU A 63 -18.17 0.74 7.75
N ASP A 64 -19.47 0.73 8.07
CA ASP A 64 -19.98 1.15 9.37
C ASP A 64 -19.79 0.06 10.45
N ASP A 65 -20.21 0.34 11.68
CA ASP A 65 -20.13 -0.58 12.83
C ASP A 65 -20.94 -1.88 12.61
N GLY A 66 -21.92 -1.85 11.71
CA GLY A 66 -22.72 -3.01 11.31
C GLY A 66 -22.13 -3.79 10.13
N GLY A 67 -20.95 -3.40 9.63
CA GLY A 67 -20.29 -4.04 8.50
C GLY A 67 -20.89 -3.70 7.14
N ARG A 68 -21.74 -2.66 7.02
CA ARG A 68 -22.33 -2.22 5.76
C ARG A 68 -21.47 -1.14 5.11
N LYS A 69 -21.44 -1.11 3.78
CA LYS A 69 -20.71 -0.07 3.03
C LYS A 69 -21.23 1.32 3.39
N THR A 70 -20.32 2.20 3.77
CA THR A 70 -20.64 3.59 4.13
C THR A 70 -19.78 4.56 3.31
N PRO A 71 -20.24 5.78 3.01
CA PRO A 71 -19.42 6.76 2.31
C PRO A 71 -18.12 7.09 3.05
N ILE A 72 -17.03 7.27 2.31
CA ILE A 72 -15.76 7.71 2.90
C ILE A 72 -15.92 9.17 3.36
N PRO A 73 -15.55 9.52 4.61
CA PRO A 73 -15.61 10.90 5.09
C PRO A 73 -14.84 11.86 4.18
N THR A 74 -15.42 13.04 3.93
CA THR A 74 -14.72 14.17 3.32
C THR A 74 -13.80 14.81 4.36
N LYS A 75 -12.60 15.22 3.92
CA LYS A 75 -11.65 15.96 4.75
C LYS A 75 -12.14 17.38 5.04
#